data_AF-A0A0A0D9H2-F1
#
_entry.id   AF-A0A0A0D9H2-F1
#
_cell.length_a   1.000
_cell.length_b   1.000
_cell.length_c   1.000
_cell.angle_alpha   90.00
_cell.angle_beta   90.00
_cell.angle_gamma   90.00
#
_symmetry.space_group_name_H-M   'P 1'
#
loop_
_entity.id
_entity.type
_entity.pdbx_description
1 polymer ?
#
loop_
_entity_poly.entity_id
_entity_poly.type
_entity_poly.pdbx_seq_one_letter_code
_entity_poly.pdbx_strand_id
1 'polypeptide(L)' 'MRAKRGKRIGWQRLPDTGFKAKGQALRAAEVMVEAGRATGAIAVQQTADPDAGDYDEPVILARYGRLPEGFAEV' A
#
# COMPACT_ATOMS: atom_id res chain seq x y z
N MET A 1 -7.97 7.91 34.16
CA MET A 1 -7.96 8.90 33.06
C MET A 1 -7.86 8.16 31.73
N ARG A 2 -8.87 8.25 30.85
CA ARG A 2 -8.83 7.70 29.48
C ARG A 2 -8.09 8.71 28.61
N ALA A 3 -6.93 8.34 28.06
CA ALA A 3 -6.24 9.18 27.09
C ALA A 3 -7.18 9.47 25.91
N LYS A 4 -7.51 10.74 25.66
CA LYS A 4 -8.20 11.17 24.44
C LYS A 4 -7.29 10.77 23.27
N ARG A 5 -7.74 9.83 22.43
CA ARG A 5 -7.12 9.51 21.13
C ARG A 5 -6.92 10.83 20.39
N GLY A 6 -5.69 11.31 20.32
CA GLY A 6 -5.34 12.50 19.55
C GLY A 6 -5.87 12.32 18.12
N LYS A 7 -6.50 13.36 17.59
CA LYS A 7 -7.01 13.39 16.21
C LYS A 7 -5.78 13.18 15.31
N ARG A 8 -5.61 11.99 14.72
CA ARG A 8 -4.52 11.69 13.77
C ARG A 8 -4.81 12.50 12.52
N ILE A 9 -4.20 13.68 12.43
CA ILE A 9 -4.32 14.60 11.29
C ILE A 9 -3.22 14.26 10.29
N GLY A 10 -3.59 13.67 9.15
CA GLY A 10 -2.68 13.37 8.05
C GLY A 10 -2.79 11.95 7.51
N TRP A 11 -2.11 11.72 6.39
CA TRP A 11 -1.98 10.39 5.78
C TRP A 11 -1.14 9.47 6.68
N GLN A 12 -1.57 8.22 6.82
CA GLN A 12 -0.81 7.20 7.52
C GLN A 12 -0.59 6.01 6.60
N ARG A 13 0.67 5.60 6.43
CA ARG A 13 1.00 4.34 5.76
C ARG A 13 0.60 3.15 6.63
N LEU A 14 -0.14 2.21 6.04
CA LEU A 14 -0.44 0.92 6.63
C LEU A 14 0.74 -0.05 6.39
N PRO A 15 0.90 -1.10 7.20
CA PRO A 15 1.93 -2.12 6.97
C PRO A 15 1.81 -2.76 5.58
N ASP A 16 2.96 -3.04 4.97
CA ASP A 16 2.99 -3.70 3.66
C ASP A 16 2.55 -5.16 3.79
N THR A 17 1.88 -5.68 2.76
CA THR A 17 1.45 -7.09 2.69
C THR A 17 2.01 -7.72 1.42
N GLY A 18 2.83 -8.76 1.58
CA GLY A 18 3.44 -9.50 0.48
C GLY A 18 2.52 -10.60 -0.07
N PHE A 19 2.50 -10.76 -1.40
CA PHE A 19 1.77 -11.82 -2.08
C PHE A 19 2.67 -12.52 -3.10
N LYS A 20 2.48 -13.83 -3.28
CA LYS A 20 3.25 -14.61 -4.27
C LYS A 20 2.72 -14.46 -5.70
N ALA A 21 1.47 -14.01 -5.86
CA ALA A 21 0.82 -13.89 -7.16
C ALA A 21 0.29 -12.47 -7.41
N LYS A 22 0.53 -11.95 -8.62
CA LYS A 22 0.09 -10.61 -9.06
C LYS A 22 -1.40 -10.37 -8.84
N GLY A 23 -2.25 -11.32 -9.23
CA GLY A 23 -3.71 -11.19 -9.10
C GLY A 23 -4.18 -11.07 -7.65
N GLN A 24 -3.49 -11.73 -6.71
CA GLN A 24 -3.82 -11.65 -5.28
C GLN A 24 -3.50 -10.25 -4.73
N ALA A 25 -2.35 -9.67 -5.11
CA ALA A 25 -1.98 -8.32 -4.70
C ALA A 25 -2.97 -7.26 -5.21
N LEU A 26 -3.37 -7.36 -6.48
CA LEU A 26 -4.36 -6.46 -7.09
C LEU A 26 -5.70 -6.53 -6.36
N ARG A 27 -6.25 -7.75 -6.17
CA ARG A 27 -7.54 -7.93 -5.52
C ARG A 27 -7.51 -7.49 -4.05
N ALA A 28 -6.42 -7.76 -3.33
CA ALA A 28 -6.28 -7.35 -1.95
C ALA A 28 -6.24 -5.82 -1.81
N ALA A 29 -5.52 -5.12 -2.70
CA ALA A 29 -5.45 -3.66 -2.70
C ALA A 29 -6.80 -3.02 -3.00
N GLU A 30 -7.53 -3.54 -4.00
CA GLU A 30 -8.89 -3.09 -4.33
C GLU A 30 -9.85 -3.28 -3.15
N VAL A 31 -9.93 -4.49 -2.59
CA VAL A 31 -10.82 -4.82 -1.46
C VAL A 31 -10.49 -3.97 -0.23
N MET A 32 -9.22 -3.61 0.00
CA MET A 32 -8.84 -2.77 1.14
C MET A 32 -9.46 -1.37 1.05
N VAL A 33 -9.55 -0.81 -0.17
CA VAL A 33 -10.20 0.48 -0.42
C VAL A 33 -11.72 0.35 -0.40
N GLU A 34 -12.27 -0.65 -1.09
CA GLU A 34 -13.72 -0.89 -1.15
C GLU A 34 -14.34 -1.14 0.25
N ALA A 35 -13.64 -1.89 1.10
CA ALA A 35 -14.07 -2.16 2.47
C ALA A 35 -13.84 -0.98 3.43
N GLY A 36 -13.35 0.18 2.95
CA GLY A 36 -13.09 1.37 3.75
C GLY A 36 -11.94 1.21 4.76
N ARG A 37 -11.07 0.20 4.59
CA ARG A 37 -9.92 -0.04 5.47
C ARG A 37 -8.74 0.88 5.15
N ALA A 38 -8.67 1.36 3.91
CA ALA A 38 -7.71 2.37 3.47
C ALA A 38 -8.41 3.41 2.59
N THR A 39 -7.93 4.65 2.64
CA THR A 39 -8.38 5.73 1.74
C THR A 39 -7.85 5.54 0.31
N GLY A 40 -6.68 4.90 0.17
CA GLY A 40 -6.10 4.49 -1.10
C GLY A 40 -5.07 3.39 -0.91
N ALA A 41 -4.76 2.66 -1.99
CA ALA A 41 -3.80 1.56 -2.00
C ALA A 41 -3.02 1.52 -3.32
N ILE A 42 -1.78 1.04 -3.26
CA ILE A 42 -0.93 0.81 -4.43
C ILE A 42 -0.50 -0.64 -4.42
N ALA A 43 -0.74 -1.34 -5.52
CA ALA A 43 -0.16 -2.66 -5.74
C ALA A 43 1.16 -2.49 -6.50
N VAL A 44 2.25 -3.00 -5.94
CA VAL A 44 3.58 -3.00 -6.56
C VAL A 44 4.06 -4.43 -6.77
N GLN A 45 4.87 -4.61 -7.79
CA GLN A 45 5.67 -5.82 -7.99
C GLN A 45 7.12 -5.45 -7.78
N GLN A 46 7.79 -6.16 -6.88
CA GLN A 46 9.21 -6.01 -6.65
C GLN A 46 9.82 -7.40 -6.60
N THR A 47 10.89 -7.59 -7.38
CA THR A 47 11.77 -8.74 -7.23
C THR A 47 12.83 -8.35 -6.20
N ALA A 48 13.05 -9.22 -5.23
CA ALA A 48 14.06 -9.02 -4.22
C ALA A 48 14.87 -10.30 -4.10
N ASP A 49 16.19 -10.18 -4.05
CA ASP A 49 17.07 -11.21 -3.54
C ASP A 49 17.31 -10.94 -2.05
N PRO A 50 16.62 -11.65 -1.14
CA PRO A 50 16.73 -11.41 0.29
C PRO A 50 18.10 -11.80 0.86
N ASP A 51 18.87 -12.64 0.14
CA ASP A 51 20.19 -13.10 0.58
C ASP A 51 21.28 -12.07 0.19
N ALA A 52 21.13 -11.42 -0.96
CA ALA A 52 22.02 -10.34 -1.41
C ALA A 52 21.65 -8.96 -0.84
N GLY A 53 20.41 -8.79 -0.36
CA GLY A 53 19.90 -7.47 0.07
C GLY A 53 19.62 -6.53 -1.11
N ASP A 54 19.60 -7.08 -2.33
CA ASP A 54 19.33 -6.34 -3.56
C ASP A 54 17.83 -6.36 -3.87
N TYR A 55 17.26 -5.17 -3.91
CA TYR A 55 15.86 -4.93 -4.25
C TYR A 55 15.81 -4.16 -5.56
N ASP A 56 15.17 -4.74 -6.56
CA ASP A 56 14.94 -4.05 -7.83
C ASP A 56 13.98 -2.87 -7.64
N GLU A 57 13.96 -1.96 -8.61
CA GLU A 57 13.01 -0.86 -8.63
C GLU A 57 11.57 -1.40 -8.69
N PRO A 58 10.68 -1.02 -7.76
CA PRO A 58 9.33 -1.56 -7.70
C PRO A 58 8.49 -1.04 -8.87
N VAL A 59 7.86 -1.95 -9.60
CA VAL A 59 6.94 -1.62 -10.68
C VAL A 59 5.53 -1.46 -10.12
N ILE A 60 4.92 -0.29 -10.32
CA ILE A 60 3.54 -0.06 -9.90
C ILE A 60 2.59 -0.80 -10.85
N LEU A 61 1.80 -1.71 -10.30
CA LEU A 61 0.83 -2.50 -11.04
C LEU A 61 -0.53 -1.82 -11.13
N ALA A 62 -0.98 -1.21 -10.03
CA ALA A 62 -2.26 -0.53 -9.95
C ALA A 62 -2.31 0.44 -8.76
N ARG A 63 -3.21 1.42 -8.86
CA ARG A 63 -3.54 2.40 -7.83
C ARG A 63 -5.05 2.38 -7.61
N TYR A 64 -5.49 2.43 -6.36
CA TYR A 64 -6.89 2.41 -5.98
C TYR A 64 -7.19 3.53 -4.99
N GLY A 65 -8.40 4.10 -5.08
CA GLY A 65 -8.88 5.13 -4.16
C GLY A 65 -8.15 6.47 -4.29
N ARG A 66 -8.07 7.22 -3.20
CA ARG A 66 -7.37 8.50 -3.14
C ARG A 66 -6.00 8.30 -2.49
N LEU A 67 -4.97 8.73 -3.21
CA LEU A 67 -3.58 8.74 -2.75
C LEU A 67 -3.11 10.18 -2.48
N PRO A 68 -2.08 10.37 -1.64
CA PRO A 68 -1.41 11.66 -1.50
C PRO A 68 -0.78 12.13 -2.82
N GLU A 69 -0.58 13.45 -2.95
CA GLU A 69 0.23 14.02 -4.03
C GLU A 69 1.64 13.38 -4.03
N GLY A 70 2.16 13.11 -5.23
CA GLY A 70 3.41 12.34 -5.43
C GLY A 70 3.24 10.81 -5.51
N PHE A 71 2.09 10.27 -5.10
CA PHE A 71 1.76 8.84 -5.28
C PHE A 71 0.70 8.60 -6.35
N ALA A 72 -0.08 9.63 -6.69
CA ALA A 72 -1.18 9.56 -7.66
C ALA A 72 -0.73 9.66 -9.13
N GLU A 73 0.43 10.26 -9.41
CA GLU A 73 0.90 10.57 -10.77
C GLU A 73 2.15 9.76 -11.17
N VAL A 74 2.13 9.25 -12.41
CA VAL A 74 3.29 9.09 -13.32
C VAL A 74 2.82 9.51 -14.70
#